data_AF-A0A9D2UP10-F1
#
_entry.id   AF-A0A9D2UP10-F1
#
_cell.length_a   1.000
_cell.length_b   1.000
_cell.length_c   1.000
_cell.angle_alpha   90.00
_cell.angle_beta   90.00
_cell.angle_gamma   90.00
#
_symmetry.space_group_name_H-M   'P 1'
#
loop_
_entity.id
_entity.type
_entity.pdbx_description
1 polymer ?
#
loop_
_entity_poly.entity_id
_entity_poly.type
_entity_poly.pdbx_seq_one_letter_code
_entity_poly.pdbx_strand_id
1 'polypeptide(L)'
;MQVALITDLGAITEECARVAESIGISLTVLPPDSGGWQSASLILLGEDVREAPATDKADKILVVLDDDEPSSTWARAAHLGVDQLAMLPAAAEWLSGRMIAAVEPPSAPGTTVGVVAGCGGAGASVLACALARRAGADHSTVLVDADPLGGGLDLVLGAEAVPGPRWTDLSASRGQLRPSTLADALPRHDGLALLSWGRDDTVDLDPDVFDDFLAAAGQAFDLVIVDLPRHAPPQWTRRCHHVLLVSPARVRSAVASSQVAKRLSQAHPDVRLVVRETGAGGLDADLLADSIGLSLAGSIRDDRGLSAAVDRGEGIPGGAHLGRLVDRLLGEWVE
;
A
#
# COMPACT_ATOMS: atom_id res chain seq x y z
N MET A 1 13.50 -15.03 9.39
CA MET A 1 12.65 -16.20 9.11
C MET A 1 13.14 -16.81 7.80
N GLN A 2 13.14 -18.13 7.65
CA GLN A 2 13.76 -18.82 6.51
C GLN A 2 12.79 -19.79 5.85
N VAL A 3 12.91 -19.98 4.54
CA VAL A 3 12.22 -21.05 3.80
C VAL A 3 13.21 -22.17 3.57
N ALA A 4 12.82 -23.40 3.92
CA ALA A 4 13.61 -24.60 3.64
C ALA A 4 12.93 -25.43 2.56
N LEU A 5 13.71 -25.94 1.60
CA LEU A 5 13.28 -26.95 0.64
C LEU A 5 14.01 -28.25 0.97
N ILE A 6 13.24 -29.32 1.17
CA ILE A 6 13.75 -30.66 1.44
C ILE A 6 13.55 -31.52 0.19
N THR A 7 14.61 -31.81 -0.55
CA THR A 7 14.60 -32.66 -1.76
C THR A 7 16.03 -32.95 -2.24
N ASP A 8 16.22 -34.08 -2.91
CA ASP A 8 17.40 -34.39 -3.76
C ASP A 8 17.09 -34.19 -5.26
N LEU A 9 15.87 -33.78 -5.62
CA LEU A 9 15.45 -33.55 -7.01
C LEU A 9 15.91 -32.16 -7.49
N GLY A 10 16.91 -32.15 -8.37
CA GLY A 10 17.46 -30.93 -8.95
C GLY A 10 16.42 -30.07 -9.67
N ALA A 11 15.48 -30.70 -10.39
CA ALA A 11 14.43 -29.96 -11.10
C ALA A 11 13.49 -29.18 -10.17
N ILE A 12 13.07 -29.77 -9.03
CA ILE A 12 12.26 -29.09 -8.02
C ILE A 12 13.07 -27.98 -7.37
N THR A 13 14.35 -28.24 -7.09
CA THR A 13 15.26 -27.24 -6.54
C THR A 13 15.34 -26.01 -7.43
N GLU A 14 15.53 -26.20 -8.73
CA GLU A 14 15.61 -25.10 -9.69
C GLU A 14 14.31 -24.29 -9.78
N GLU A 15 13.14 -24.94 -9.84
CA GLU A 15 11.86 -24.23 -9.89
C GLU A 15 11.56 -23.46 -8.60
N CYS A 16 11.76 -24.08 -7.43
CA CYS A 16 11.59 -23.38 -6.15
C CYS A 16 12.58 -22.23 -5.98
N ALA A 17 13.83 -22.39 -6.44
CA ALA A 17 14.82 -21.32 -6.43
C ALA A 17 14.39 -20.16 -7.33
N ARG A 18 13.88 -20.42 -8.54
CA ARG A 18 13.31 -19.38 -9.42
C ARG A 18 12.20 -18.60 -8.73
N VAL A 19 11.28 -19.29 -8.05
CA VAL A 19 10.20 -18.64 -7.31
C VAL A 19 10.77 -17.76 -6.19
N ALA A 20 11.66 -18.31 -5.37
CA ALA A 20 12.27 -17.59 -4.24
C ALA A 20 13.10 -16.37 -4.68
N GLU A 21 13.88 -16.50 -5.76
CA GLU A 21 14.67 -15.42 -6.35
C GLU A 21 13.80 -14.27 -6.87
N SER A 22 12.67 -14.59 -7.51
CA SER A 22 11.79 -13.55 -8.08
C SER A 22 11.21 -12.60 -7.03
N ILE A 23 11.06 -13.07 -5.79
CA ILE A 23 10.63 -12.30 -4.63
C ILE A 23 11.78 -11.97 -3.67
N GLY A 24 13.03 -12.27 -4.02
CA GLY A 24 14.25 -11.98 -3.25
C GLY A 24 14.40 -12.74 -1.91
N ILE A 25 13.75 -13.89 -1.73
CA ILE A 25 13.81 -14.70 -0.50
C ILE A 25 14.93 -15.72 -0.60
N SER A 26 15.68 -15.91 0.50
CA SER A 26 16.69 -16.97 0.58
C SER A 26 16.04 -18.33 0.81
N LEU A 27 16.31 -19.28 -0.09
CA LEU A 27 15.89 -20.68 0.01
C LEU A 27 17.04 -21.56 0.50
N THR A 28 16.83 -22.29 1.59
CA THR A 28 17.82 -23.28 2.09
C THR A 28 17.45 -24.66 1.58
N VAL A 29 18.29 -25.27 0.75
CA VAL A 29 18.05 -26.62 0.20
C VAL A 29 18.71 -27.67 1.09
N LEU A 30 17.95 -28.69 1.46
CA LEU A 30 18.30 -29.74 2.41
C LEU A 30 17.93 -31.11 1.82
N PRO A 31 18.72 -32.17 2.05
CA PRO A 31 18.35 -33.52 1.61
C PRO A 31 17.23 -34.13 2.47
N PRO A 32 16.44 -35.11 1.96
CA PRO A 32 15.26 -35.71 2.60
C PRO A 32 15.42 -36.18 4.05
N ASP A 33 16.62 -36.64 4.42
CA ASP A 33 16.90 -37.21 5.74
C ASP A 33 17.72 -36.28 6.66
N SER A 34 17.80 -34.99 6.34
CA SER A 34 18.61 -34.03 7.09
C SER A 34 17.85 -33.19 8.12
N GLY A 35 18.60 -32.70 9.11
CA GLY A 35 18.18 -31.61 9.99
C GLY A 35 18.52 -30.24 9.39
N GLY A 36 18.43 -29.18 10.20
CA GLY A 36 18.72 -27.80 9.77
C GLY A 36 17.47 -27.00 9.39
N TRP A 37 16.31 -27.66 9.28
CA TRP A 37 15.02 -27.02 9.02
C TRP A 37 14.37 -26.39 10.28
N GLN A 38 14.95 -26.54 11.48
CA GLN A 38 14.28 -26.14 12.73
C GLN A 38 14.06 -24.63 12.88
N SER A 39 14.80 -23.81 12.14
CA SER A 39 14.61 -22.35 12.07
C SER A 39 13.68 -21.91 10.92
N ALA A 40 13.23 -22.85 10.08
CA ALA A 40 12.36 -22.55 8.96
C ALA A 40 10.96 -22.17 9.45
N SER A 41 10.37 -21.19 8.76
CA SER A 41 8.99 -20.74 8.98
C SER A 41 8.03 -21.33 7.93
N LEU A 42 8.59 -21.87 6.85
CA LEU A 42 7.91 -22.65 5.82
C LEU A 42 8.85 -23.75 5.32
N ILE A 43 8.32 -24.96 5.19
CA ILE A 43 9.05 -26.12 4.69
C ILE A 43 8.38 -26.61 3.40
N LEU A 44 9.16 -26.61 2.32
CA LEU A 44 8.77 -27.20 1.04
C LEU A 44 9.33 -28.61 0.97
N LEU A 45 8.51 -29.57 0.54
CA LEU A 45 8.91 -30.97 0.39
C LEU A 45 8.88 -31.34 -1.08
N GLY A 46 9.96 -31.92 -1.59
CA GLY A 46 9.97 -32.52 -2.91
C GLY A 46 9.25 -33.87 -2.94
N GLU A 47 8.99 -34.36 -4.14
CA GLU A 47 8.30 -35.63 -4.38
C GLU A 47 9.08 -36.87 -3.91
N ASP A 48 10.39 -36.74 -3.71
CA ASP A 48 11.26 -37.79 -3.23
C ASP A 48 11.21 -37.97 -1.71
N VAL A 49 10.64 -37.00 -0.98
CA VAL A 49 10.49 -37.05 0.48
C VAL A 49 9.46 -38.10 0.87
N ARG A 50 9.85 -38.98 1.79
CA ARG A 50 9.01 -40.08 2.32
C ARG A 50 8.47 -39.81 3.71
N GLU A 51 9.21 -39.05 4.51
CA GLU A 51 8.83 -38.66 5.86
C GLU A 51 8.98 -37.16 6.00
N ALA A 52 7.90 -36.48 6.41
CA ALA A 52 7.93 -35.04 6.61
C ALA A 52 8.54 -34.70 7.99
N PRO A 53 9.25 -33.56 8.13
CA PRO A 53 9.65 -33.02 9.42
C PRO A 53 8.49 -32.95 10.42
N ALA A 54 8.72 -33.44 11.64
CA ALA A 54 7.76 -33.36 12.73
C ALA A 54 7.84 -31.98 13.42
N THR A 55 6.97 -31.05 13.01
CA THR A 55 6.87 -29.70 13.59
C THR A 55 5.47 -29.13 13.46
N ASP A 56 5.03 -28.39 14.48
CA ASP A 56 3.80 -27.59 14.48
C ASP A 56 4.10 -26.09 14.28
N LYS A 57 5.38 -25.72 14.14
CA LYS A 57 5.83 -24.33 14.06
C LYS A 57 5.99 -23.78 12.64
N ALA A 58 5.99 -24.67 11.65
CA ALA A 58 6.20 -24.32 10.26
C ALA A 58 5.17 -25.02 9.40
N ASP A 59 4.53 -24.25 8.52
CA ASP A 59 3.66 -24.82 7.49
C ASP A 59 4.50 -25.70 6.56
N LYS A 60 3.89 -26.77 6.05
CA LYS A 60 4.50 -27.69 5.09
C LYS A 60 3.74 -27.63 3.78
N ILE A 61 4.45 -27.60 2.67
CA ILE A 61 3.86 -27.63 1.32
C ILE A 61 4.58 -28.72 0.52
N LEU A 62 3.81 -29.63 -0.07
CA LEU A 62 4.35 -30.59 -1.04
C LEU A 62 4.49 -29.87 -2.38
N VAL A 63 5.67 -29.94 -2.98
CA VAL A 63 5.96 -29.35 -4.29
C VAL A 63 6.12 -30.48 -5.30
N VAL A 64 5.41 -30.34 -6.41
CA VAL A 64 5.39 -31.29 -7.52
C VAL A 64 5.63 -30.54 -8.81
N LEU A 65 6.38 -31.12 -9.73
CA LEU A 65 6.47 -30.61 -11.10
C LEU A 65 5.46 -31.36 -11.96
N ASP A 66 4.71 -30.61 -12.77
CA ASP A 66 3.83 -31.09 -13.86
C ASP A 66 3.45 -32.58 -13.78
N ASP A 67 2.33 -32.88 -13.11
CA ASP A 67 1.91 -34.25 -12.80
C ASP A 67 0.79 -34.73 -13.74
N ASP A 68 1.05 -35.83 -14.44
CA ASP A 68 0.07 -36.50 -15.31
C ASP A 68 -1.02 -37.26 -14.50
N GLU A 69 -0.82 -37.54 -13.19
CA GLU A 69 -1.76 -38.28 -12.33
C GLU A 69 -2.05 -37.62 -10.95
N PRO A 70 -2.93 -36.59 -10.90
CA PRO A 70 -3.19 -35.78 -9.71
C PRO A 70 -3.65 -36.55 -8.46
N SER A 71 -4.31 -37.71 -8.62
CA SER A 71 -4.82 -38.52 -7.50
C SER A 71 -3.71 -39.17 -6.67
N SER A 72 -2.58 -39.49 -7.30
CA SER A 72 -1.42 -40.09 -6.64
C SER A 72 -0.71 -39.06 -5.73
N THR A 73 -0.67 -37.81 -6.18
CA THR A 73 -0.07 -36.68 -5.46
C THR A 73 -0.85 -36.31 -4.19
N TRP A 74 -2.18 -36.28 -4.24
CA TRP A 74 -2.99 -36.04 -3.04
C TRP A 74 -2.87 -37.15 -2.01
N ALA A 75 -2.81 -38.42 -2.44
CA ALA A 75 -2.57 -39.54 -1.54
C ALA A 75 -1.21 -39.43 -0.84
N ARG A 76 -0.20 -38.93 -1.55
CA ARG A 76 1.13 -38.66 -1.00
C ARG A 76 1.14 -37.51 0.01
N ALA A 77 0.51 -36.39 -0.32
CA ALA A 77 0.36 -35.26 0.59
C ALA A 77 -0.31 -35.70 1.91
N ALA A 78 -1.37 -36.50 1.81
CA ALA A 78 -2.04 -37.08 2.98
C ALA A 78 -1.12 -38.02 3.79
N HIS A 79 -0.31 -38.85 3.12
CA HIS A 79 0.66 -39.72 3.79
C HIS A 79 1.73 -38.92 4.57
N LEU A 80 2.17 -37.79 4.02
CA LEU A 80 3.13 -36.88 4.64
C LEU A 80 2.50 -35.96 5.72
N GLY A 81 1.18 -35.98 5.89
CA GLY A 81 0.46 -35.07 6.78
C GLY A 81 0.64 -33.61 6.34
N VAL A 82 0.48 -33.36 5.05
CA VAL A 82 0.63 -32.06 4.40
C VAL A 82 -0.71 -31.65 3.79
N ASP A 83 -1.23 -30.49 4.20
CA ASP A 83 -2.54 -30.00 3.77
C ASP A 83 -2.48 -29.09 2.54
N GLN A 84 -1.28 -28.77 2.06
CA GLN A 84 -1.04 -27.82 0.96
C GLN A 84 -0.14 -28.41 -0.12
N LEU A 85 -0.50 -28.17 -1.37
CA LEU A 85 0.18 -28.67 -2.56
C LEU A 85 0.49 -27.51 -3.53
N ALA A 86 1.72 -27.44 -4.03
CA ALA A 86 2.13 -26.54 -5.10
C ALA A 86 2.52 -27.35 -6.34
N MET A 87 1.76 -27.21 -7.43
CA MET A 87 2.12 -27.77 -8.73
C MET A 87 2.84 -26.71 -9.56
N LEU A 88 4.16 -26.85 -9.76
CA LEU A 88 4.96 -25.90 -10.51
C LEU A 88 5.04 -26.29 -12.00
N PRO A 89 5.02 -25.30 -12.92
CA PRO A 89 5.10 -23.86 -12.69
C PRO A 89 3.74 -23.17 -12.41
N ALA A 90 2.61 -23.86 -12.56
CA ALA A 90 1.27 -23.26 -12.49
C ALA A 90 0.97 -22.55 -11.14
N ALA A 91 1.47 -23.07 -10.03
CA ALA A 91 1.29 -22.54 -8.69
C ALA A 91 2.41 -21.58 -8.23
N ALA A 92 3.28 -21.11 -9.14
CA ALA A 92 4.42 -20.26 -8.78
C ALA A 92 4.01 -18.98 -8.04
N GLU A 93 2.97 -18.29 -8.51
CA GLU A 93 2.47 -17.06 -7.89
C GLU A 93 1.88 -17.34 -6.50
N TRP A 94 1.07 -18.40 -6.37
CA TRP A 94 0.54 -18.81 -5.08
C TRP A 94 1.65 -19.18 -4.08
N LEU A 95 2.65 -19.95 -4.53
CA LEU A 95 3.79 -20.34 -3.71
C LEU A 95 4.62 -19.13 -3.27
N SER A 96 4.79 -18.13 -4.15
CA SER A 96 5.47 -16.88 -3.83
C SER A 96 4.80 -16.16 -2.65
N GLY A 97 3.47 -16.01 -2.68
CA GLY A 97 2.72 -15.40 -1.58
C GLY A 97 2.84 -16.17 -0.26
N ARG A 98 2.91 -17.50 -0.30
CA ARG A 98 3.17 -18.33 0.89
C ARG A 98 4.58 -18.13 1.44
N MET A 99 5.59 -18.02 0.58
CA MET A 99 6.95 -17.72 1.01
C MET A 99 7.06 -16.32 1.63
N ILE A 100 6.43 -15.30 1.04
CA ILE A 100 6.39 -13.95 1.61
C ILE A 100 5.74 -13.98 2.99
N ALA A 101 4.53 -14.54 3.12
CA ALA A 101 3.82 -14.62 4.39
C ALA A 101 4.56 -15.44 5.46
N ALA A 102 5.45 -16.36 5.08
CA ALA A 102 6.26 -17.11 6.03
C ALA A 102 7.47 -16.31 6.54
N VAL A 103 8.06 -15.46 5.70
CA VAL A 103 9.23 -14.65 6.06
C VAL A 103 8.82 -13.32 6.71
N GLU A 104 7.71 -12.77 6.26
CA GLU A 104 7.06 -11.53 6.72
C GLU A 104 5.62 -11.87 7.11
N PRO A 105 5.41 -12.49 8.29
CA PRO A 105 4.08 -12.85 8.76
C PRO A 105 3.19 -11.62 8.81
N PRO A 106 1.93 -11.70 8.32
CA PRO A 106 1.03 -10.56 8.30
C PRO A 106 0.87 -9.98 9.71
N SER A 107 1.12 -8.69 9.84
CA SER A 107 0.75 -7.94 11.04
C SER A 107 -0.64 -7.33 10.86
N ALA A 108 -1.16 -6.69 11.91
CA ALA A 108 -2.29 -5.78 11.73
C ALA A 108 -1.89 -4.77 10.64
N PRO A 109 -2.69 -4.61 9.57
CA PRO A 109 -2.37 -3.65 8.53
C PRO A 109 -2.42 -2.25 9.12
N GLY A 110 -1.52 -1.38 8.65
CA GLY A 110 -1.55 0.04 8.94
C GLY A 110 -2.83 0.71 8.44
N THR A 111 -3.09 1.89 8.99
CA THR A 111 -4.28 2.67 8.65
C THR A 111 -4.10 3.33 7.29
N THR A 112 -5.02 3.08 6.35
CA THR A 112 -5.05 3.72 5.02
C THR A 112 -6.03 4.87 5.00
N VAL A 113 -5.60 6.06 4.59
CA VAL A 113 -6.42 7.27 4.51
C VAL A 113 -6.37 7.84 3.11
N GLY A 114 -7.54 7.93 2.47
CA GLY A 114 -7.70 8.58 1.17
C GLY A 114 -8.06 10.06 1.32
N VAL A 115 -7.43 10.93 0.55
CA VAL A 115 -7.77 12.36 0.47
C VAL A 115 -8.21 12.69 -0.95
N VAL A 116 -9.38 13.28 -1.13
CA VAL A 116 -9.99 13.54 -2.44
C VAL A 116 -10.37 15.02 -2.54
N ALA A 117 -10.13 15.64 -3.70
CA ALA A 117 -10.58 17.00 -3.98
C ALA A 117 -12.05 17.05 -4.43
N GLY A 118 -12.88 17.85 -3.78
CA GLY A 118 -14.27 18.09 -4.21
C GLY A 118 -14.39 19.03 -5.42
N CYS A 119 -13.36 19.84 -5.68
CA CYS A 119 -13.23 20.67 -6.89
C CYS A 119 -11.77 20.90 -7.26
N GLY A 120 -11.51 21.48 -8.44
CA GLY A 120 -10.14 21.88 -8.82
C GLY A 120 -9.57 22.90 -7.82
N GLY A 121 -8.32 22.72 -7.41
CA GLY A 121 -7.65 23.59 -6.43
C GLY A 121 -8.27 23.55 -5.03
N ALA A 122 -8.90 22.44 -4.63
CA ALA A 122 -9.50 22.32 -3.30
C ALA A 122 -8.46 22.34 -2.16
N GLY A 123 -7.28 21.75 -2.40
CA GLY A 123 -6.22 21.58 -1.41
C GLY A 123 -6.05 20.15 -0.88
N ALA A 124 -6.55 19.14 -1.61
CA ALA A 124 -6.42 17.72 -1.24
C ALA A 124 -4.96 17.28 -1.12
N SER A 125 -4.16 17.48 -2.17
CA SER A 125 -2.73 17.16 -2.18
C SER A 125 -1.96 17.82 -1.05
N VAL A 126 -2.26 19.10 -0.76
CA VAL A 126 -1.65 19.82 0.37
C VAL A 126 -2.01 19.18 1.70
N LEU A 127 -3.28 18.82 1.91
CA LEU A 127 -3.71 18.14 3.13
C LEU A 127 -3.06 16.75 3.26
N ALA A 128 -2.99 15.98 2.18
CA ALA A 128 -2.35 14.67 2.15
C ALA A 128 -0.87 14.76 2.53
N CYS A 129 -0.12 15.68 1.91
CA CYS A 129 1.27 15.97 2.26
C CYS A 129 1.41 16.42 3.72
N ALA A 130 0.51 17.26 4.24
CA ALA A 130 0.58 17.73 5.62
C ALA A 130 0.32 16.62 6.65
N LEU A 131 -0.68 15.75 6.39
CA LEU A 131 -0.95 14.56 7.20
C LEU A 131 0.27 13.64 7.23
N ALA A 132 0.81 13.31 6.05
CA ALA A 132 1.91 12.38 5.93
C ALA A 132 3.21 12.91 6.57
N ARG A 133 3.56 14.18 6.33
CA ARG A 133 4.75 14.79 6.95
C ARG A 133 4.64 14.84 8.47
N ARG A 134 3.45 15.14 9.00
CA ARG A 134 3.28 15.24 10.46
C ARG A 134 3.33 13.87 11.13
N ALA A 135 2.71 12.86 10.51
CA ALA A 135 2.73 11.48 11.00
C ALA A 135 4.11 10.84 10.88
N GLY A 136 4.86 11.12 9.81
CA GLY A 136 6.19 10.58 9.56
C GLY A 136 7.24 10.94 10.61
N ALA A 137 6.95 11.90 11.51
CA ALA A 137 7.81 12.20 12.66
C ALA A 137 7.75 11.11 13.75
N ASP A 138 6.60 10.45 13.90
CA ASP A 138 6.27 9.58 15.04
C ASP A 138 5.92 8.14 14.60
N HIS A 139 5.53 7.94 13.33
CA HIS A 139 5.03 6.66 12.80
C HIS A 139 5.64 6.34 11.43
N SER A 140 5.78 5.04 11.12
CA SER A 140 6.18 4.59 9.78
C SER A 140 5.08 4.98 8.79
N THR A 141 5.33 5.99 7.97
CA THR A 141 4.32 6.60 7.08
C THR A 141 4.78 6.62 5.63
N VAL A 142 3.85 6.32 4.72
CA VAL A 142 4.03 6.52 3.28
C VAL A 142 2.98 7.47 2.71
N LEU A 143 3.41 8.39 1.86
CA LEU A 143 2.56 9.23 1.03
C LEU A 143 2.52 8.68 -0.40
N VAL A 144 1.31 8.53 -0.95
CA VAL A 144 1.07 7.90 -2.24
C VAL A 144 0.28 8.86 -3.12
N ASP A 145 0.85 9.22 -4.27
CA ASP A 145 0.20 10.02 -5.29
C ASP A 145 -0.57 9.11 -6.26
N ALA A 146 -1.89 9.05 -6.17
CA ALA A 146 -2.71 8.22 -7.06
C ALA A 146 -3.26 8.99 -8.27
N ASP A 147 -2.86 10.25 -8.49
CA ASP A 147 -3.31 11.07 -9.61
C ASP A 147 -2.20 11.26 -10.67
N PRO A 148 -2.18 10.44 -11.75
CA PRO A 148 -1.16 10.57 -12.82
C PRO A 148 -1.14 11.95 -13.49
N LEU A 149 -2.19 12.75 -13.32
CA LEU A 149 -2.31 14.07 -13.93
C LEU A 149 -2.06 15.22 -12.93
N GLY A 150 -1.70 14.91 -11.68
CA GLY A 150 -1.59 15.85 -10.56
C GLY A 150 -0.30 16.69 -10.52
N GLY A 151 0.71 16.34 -11.31
CA GLY A 151 2.00 17.06 -11.39
C GLY A 151 3.06 16.61 -10.40
N GLY A 152 2.74 15.65 -9.52
CA GLY A 152 3.64 15.03 -8.55
C GLY A 152 3.56 15.65 -7.15
N LEU A 153 3.25 14.83 -6.14
CA LEU A 153 3.33 15.22 -4.73
C LEU A 153 4.74 15.55 -4.25
N ASP A 154 5.76 15.05 -4.94
CA ASP A 154 7.16 15.38 -4.66
C ASP A 154 7.44 16.89 -4.75
N LEU A 155 6.88 17.58 -5.75
CA LEU A 155 6.97 19.05 -5.84
C LEU A 155 6.31 19.78 -4.67
N VAL A 156 5.17 19.28 -4.20
CA VAL A 156 4.46 19.87 -3.06
C VAL A 156 5.31 19.78 -1.78
N LEU A 157 6.15 18.75 -1.70
CA LEU A 157 7.07 18.53 -0.60
C LEU A 157 8.45 19.20 -0.79
N GLY A 158 8.83 19.60 -2.01
CA GLY A 158 10.21 20.00 -2.33
C GLY A 158 11.16 18.79 -2.39
N ALA A 159 10.63 17.62 -2.76
CA ALA A 159 11.30 16.32 -2.78
C ALA A 159 11.58 15.81 -4.20
N GLU A 160 11.40 16.63 -5.24
CA GLU A 160 11.52 16.23 -6.65
C GLU A 160 12.93 15.74 -7.03
N ALA A 161 13.95 16.21 -6.30
CA ALA A 161 15.34 15.79 -6.50
C ALA A 161 15.71 14.51 -5.73
N VAL A 162 14.81 13.95 -4.90
CA VAL A 162 15.08 12.74 -4.13
C VAL A 162 15.10 11.53 -5.09
N PRO A 163 16.21 10.77 -5.15
CA PRO A 163 16.30 9.61 -6.03
C PRO A 163 15.48 8.44 -5.49
N GLY A 164 15.03 7.57 -6.39
CA GLY A 164 14.35 6.33 -6.08
C GLY A 164 13.22 6.02 -7.09
N PRO A 165 12.56 4.87 -6.94
CA PRO A 165 11.51 4.43 -7.84
C PRO A 165 10.31 5.38 -7.84
N ARG A 166 9.71 5.53 -9.02
CA ARG A 166 8.41 6.17 -9.26
C ARG A 166 7.37 5.12 -9.65
N TRP A 167 6.12 5.52 -9.81
CA TRP A 167 5.06 4.63 -10.30
C TRP A 167 5.45 3.88 -11.58
N THR A 168 6.10 4.58 -12.52
CA THR A 168 6.57 3.99 -13.79
C THR A 168 7.52 2.83 -13.59
N ASP A 169 8.40 2.89 -12.59
CA ASP A 169 9.36 1.83 -12.28
C ASP A 169 8.67 0.64 -11.59
N LEU A 170 7.75 0.91 -10.67
CA LEU A 170 7.01 -0.13 -9.96
C LEU A 170 6.04 -0.87 -10.89
N SER A 171 5.34 -0.17 -11.79
CA SER A 171 4.47 -0.79 -12.79
C SER A 171 5.23 -1.62 -13.83
N ALA A 172 6.51 -1.32 -14.07
CA ALA A 172 7.36 -2.12 -14.94
C ALA A 172 7.90 -3.39 -14.26
N SER A 173 8.00 -3.37 -12.92
CA SER A 173 8.40 -4.54 -12.15
C SER A 173 7.30 -5.60 -12.16
N ARG A 174 7.67 -6.85 -12.48
CA ARG A 174 6.75 -8.00 -12.47
C ARG A 174 6.93 -8.78 -11.17
N GLY A 175 5.83 -9.13 -10.52
CA GLY A 175 5.82 -10.00 -9.33
C GLY A 175 5.22 -9.31 -8.09
N GLN A 176 4.93 -10.11 -7.06
CA GLN A 176 4.40 -9.58 -5.80
C GLN A 176 5.45 -8.72 -5.08
N LEU A 177 5.03 -7.53 -4.65
CA LEU A 177 5.84 -6.62 -3.85
C LEU A 177 5.86 -7.09 -2.39
N ARG A 178 7.05 -7.44 -1.89
CA ARG A 178 7.21 -7.68 -0.44
C ARG A 178 7.10 -6.37 0.33
N PRO A 179 6.39 -6.36 1.48
CA PRO A 179 6.30 -5.19 2.35
C PRO A 179 7.67 -4.60 2.72
N SER A 180 8.64 -5.41 3.14
CA SER A 180 9.98 -4.93 3.51
C SER A 180 10.73 -4.30 2.33
N THR A 181 10.76 -5.00 1.20
CA THR A 181 11.40 -4.51 -0.03
C THR A 181 10.79 -3.20 -0.48
N LEU A 182 9.46 -3.05 -0.36
CA LEU A 182 8.79 -1.82 -0.69
C LEU A 182 9.22 -0.67 0.24
N ALA A 183 9.22 -0.90 1.56
CA ALA A 183 9.62 0.11 2.54
C ALA A 183 11.06 0.62 2.33
N ASP A 184 11.96 -0.27 1.94
CA ASP A 184 13.38 0.04 1.72
C ASP A 184 13.63 0.71 0.36
N ALA A 185 12.82 0.39 -0.66
CA ALA A 185 13.01 0.91 -2.00
C ALA A 185 12.49 2.34 -2.18
N LEU A 186 11.42 2.73 -1.47
CA LEU A 186 10.74 4.00 -1.73
C LEU A 186 11.63 5.23 -1.42
N PRO A 187 11.56 6.30 -2.26
CA PRO A 187 12.16 7.59 -1.96
C PRO A 187 11.78 8.10 -0.57
N ARG A 188 12.75 8.68 0.15
CA ARG A 188 12.52 9.28 1.48
C ARG A 188 12.94 10.75 1.52
N HIS A 189 12.05 11.59 2.03
CA HIS A 189 12.28 13.01 2.26
C HIS A 189 11.89 13.35 3.70
N ASP A 190 12.82 13.89 4.49
CA ASP A 190 12.62 14.17 5.91
C ASP A 190 12.03 12.97 6.70
N GLY A 191 12.46 11.75 6.36
CA GLY A 191 11.99 10.50 6.98
C GLY A 191 10.68 9.93 6.41
N LEU A 192 9.89 10.74 5.70
CA LEU A 192 8.65 10.32 5.04
C LEU A 192 8.94 9.54 3.76
N ALA A 193 8.38 8.32 3.64
CA ALA A 193 8.40 7.58 2.37
C ALA A 193 7.38 8.17 1.39
N LEU A 194 7.74 8.23 0.11
CA LEU A 194 6.93 8.85 -0.93
C LEU A 194 6.92 8.01 -2.20
N LEU A 195 5.73 7.70 -2.71
CA LEU A 195 5.54 7.23 -4.08
C LEU A 195 4.82 8.31 -4.89
N SER A 196 5.48 8.81 -5.92
CA SER A 196 4.93 9.80 -6.85
C SER A 196 5.24 9.45 -8.30
N TRP A 197 4.74 10.27 -9.22
CA TRP A 197 4.86 10.07 -10.67
C TRP A 197 6.19 10.56 -11.20
N GLY A 198 6.77 9.81 -12.14
CA GLY A 198 7.91 10.29 -12.92
C GLY A 198 7.50 11.39 -13.91
N ARG A 199 8.49 12.07 -14.50
CA ARG A 199 8.24 13.11 -15.52
C ARG A 199 8.39 12.63 -16.96
N ASP A 200 8.98 11.46 -17.15
CA ASP A 200 9.45 11.03 -18.46
C ASP A 200 8.37 10.28 -19.27
N ASP A 201 7.44 9.58 -18.60
CA ASP A 201 6.39 8.79 -19.25
C ASP A 201 5.03 8.93 -18.54
N THR A 202 3.94 8.95 -19.32
CA THR A 202 2.58 8.79 -18.81
C THR A 202 2.16 7.32 -18.89
N VAL A 203 1.95 6.70 -17.74
CA VAL A 203 1.46 5.31 -17.64
C VAL A 203 0.07 5.33 -17.04
N ASP A 204 -0.87 4.63 -17.66
CA ASP A 204 -2.16 4.34 -17.02
C ASP A 204 -1.90 3.34 -15.90
N LEU A 205 -2.20 3.74 -14.65
CA LEU A 205 -2.04 2.84 -13.52
C LEU A 205 -3.07 1.73 -13.61
N ASP A 206 -2.60 0.51 -13.83
CA ASP A 206 -3.45 -0.67 -13.74
C ASP A 206 -4.05 -0.74 -12.32
N PRO A 207 -5.37 -0.85 -12.18
CA PRO A 207 -6.00 -0.94 -10.87
C PRO A 207 -5.48 -2.11 -10.02
N ASP A 208 -5.08 -3.23 -10.64
CA ASP A 208 -4.57 -4.40 -9.91
C ASP A 208 -3.18 -4.08 -9.33
N VAL A 209 -2.33 -3.35 -10.07
CA VAL A 209 -1.02 -2.88 -9.58
C VAL A 209 -1.18 -1.94 -8.38
N PHE A 210 -2.19 -1.06 -8.42
CA PHE A 210 -2.48 -0.19 -7.27
C PHE A 210 -2.99 -0.99 -6.06
N ASP A 211 -3.83 -2.00 -6.28
CA ASP A 211 -4.36 -2.85 -5.21
C ASP A 211 -3.26 -3.69 -4.54
N ASP A 212 -2.34 -4.26 -5.33
CA ASP A 212 -1.16 -4.97 -4.84
C ASP A 212 -0.22 -4.04 -4.07
N PHE A 213 0.03 -2.84 -4.60
CA PHE A 213 0.82 -1.83 -3.92
C PHE A 213 0.20 -1.44 -2.57
N LEU A 214 -1.11 -1.15 -2.52
CA LEU A 214 -1.77 -0.82 -1.26
C LEU A 214 -1.76 -1.98 -0.26
N ALA A 215 -1.84 -3.23 -0.72
CA ALA A 215 -1.69 -4.39 0.14
C ALA A 215 -0.29 -4.43 0.78
N ALA A 216 0.76 -4.28 -0.03
CA ALA A 216 2.14 -4.27 0.44
C ALA A 216 2.42 -3.06 1.36
N ALA A 217 1.96 -1.86 0.98
CA ALA A 217 2.12 -0.64 1.76
C ALA A 217 1.41 -0.74 3.13
N GLY A 218 0.19 -1.29 3.16
CA GLY A 218 -0.54 -1.50 4.42
C GLY A 218 0.14 -2.52 5.35
N GLN A 219 1.01 -3.40 4.86
CA GLN A 219 1.82 -4.29 5.70
C GLN A 219 3.19 -3.68 6.06
N ALA A 220 3.65 -2.69 5.31
CA ALA A 220 4.98 -2.08 5.44
C ALA A 220 5.00 -0.83 6.33
N PHE A 221 3.87 -0.14 6.45
CA PHE A 221 3.75 1.16 7.11
C PHE A 221 2.60 1.16 8.12
N ASP A 222 2.76 1.90 9.21
CA ASP A 222 1.70 2.12 10.21
C ASP A 222 0.59 3.00 9.64
N LEU A 223 0.94 3.91 8.71
CA LEU A 223 0.01 4.84 8.07
C LEU A 223 0.29 4.99 6.58
N VAL A 224 -0.75 4.81 5.75
CA VAL A 224 -0.71 4.99 4.29
C VAL A 224 -1.63 6.16 3.93
N ILE A 225 -1.05 7.29 3.53
CA ILE A 225 -1.81 8.44 3.05
C ILE A 225 -1.85 8.42 1.52
N VAL A 226 -3.05 8.41 0.95
CA VAL A 226 -3.26 8.35 -0.49
C VAL A 226 -3.92 9.65 -0.97
N ASP A 227 -3.25 10.43 -1.82
CA ASP A 227 -3.89 11.51 -2.58
C ASP A 227 -4.61 10.90 -3.77
N LEU A 228 -5.94 10.83 -3.69
CA LEU A 228 -6.79 10.16 -4.65
C LEU A 228 -7.27 11.14 -5.72
N PRO A 229 -7.31 10.73 -7.00
CA PRO A 229 -7.88 11.56 -8.04
C PRO A 229 -9.38 11.76 -7.77
N ARG A 230 -9.93 12.90 -8.19
CA ARG A 230 -11.37 13.21 -8.01
C ARG A 230 -12.29 12.16 -8.63
N HIS A 231 -11.80 11.43 -9.62
CA HIS A 231 -12.50 10.35 -10.30
C HIS A 231 -11.87 8.98 -9.99
N ALA A 232 -11.37 8.78 -8.76
CA ALA A 232 -10.81 7.51 -8.32
C ALA A 232 -11.79 6.34 -8.56
N PRO A 233 -11.30 5.21 -9.09
CA PRO A 233 -12.05 3.96 -9.13
C PRO A 233 -12.63 3.62 -7.74
N PRO A 234 -13.90 3.13 -7.66
CA PRO A 234 -14.51 2.78 -6.38
C PRO A 234 -13.74 1.72 -5.58
N GLN A 235 -12.95 0.86 -6.23
CA GLN A 235 -12.11 -0.10 -5.50
C GLN A 235 -11.03 0.59 -4.66
N TRP A 236 -10.42 1.68 -5.15
CA TRP A 236 -9.34 2.37 -4.42
C TRP A 236 -9.87 3.04 -3.15
N THR A 237 -11.06 3.64 -3.22
CA THR A 237 -11.72 4.24 -2.05
C THR A 237 -12.18 3.20 -1.05
N ARG A 238 -12.58 2.00 -1.49
CA ARG A 238 -12.93 0.87 -0.60
C ARG A 238 -11.75 0.27 0.16
N ARG A 239 -10.51 0.52 -0.28
CA ARG A 239 -9.29 0.07 0.40
C ARG A 239 -8.86 1.03 1.51
N CYS A 240 -9.42 2.23 1.55
CA CYS A 240 -9.19 3.18 2.62
C CYS A 240 -10.00 2.77 3.87
N HIS A 241 -9.46 3.07 5.05
CA HIS A 241 -10.17 3.01 6.33
C HIS A 241 -10.95 4.31 6.57
N HIS A 242 -10.39 5.44 6.12
CA HIS A 242 -10.99 6.77 6.18
C HIS A 242 -10.86 7.50 4.85
N VAL A 243 -11.87 8.27 4.47
CA VAL A 243 -11.82 9.12 3.27
C VAL A 243 -12.16 10.57 3.63
N LEU A 244 -11.24 11.48 3.30
CA LEU A 244 -11.44 12.91 3.46
C LEU A 244 -11.76 13.57 2.13
N LEU A 245 -12.88 14.30 2.07
CA LEU A 245 -13.23 15.16 0.94
C LEU A 245 -12.83 16.59 1.27
N VAL A 246 -11.97 17.21 0.48
CA VAL A 246 -11.57 18.62 0.67
C VAL A 246 -12.41 19.54 -0.20
N SER A 247 -13.01 20.57 0.39
CA SER A 247 -13.82 21.56 -0.34
C SER A 247 -13.54 22.99 0.16
N PRO A 248 -13.27 23.95 -0.74
CA PRO A 248 -13.32 25.37 -0.40
C PRO A 248 -14.72 25.80 0.03
N ALA A 249 -14.78 26.71 1.00
CA ALA A 249 -16.00 27.33 1.52
C ALA A 249 -16.65 28.31 0.51
N ARG A 250 -17.01 27.83 -0.68
CA ARG A 250 -17.62 28.61 -1.79
C ARG A 250 -18.79 27.84 -2.40
N VAL A 251 -19.81 28.55 -2.87
CA VAL A 251 -21.03 27.96 -3.44
C VAL A 251 -20.75 27.01 -4.61
N ARG A 252 -19.96 27.44 -5.60
CA ARG A 252 -19.64 26.57 -6.76
C ARG A 252 -18.85 25.33 -6.33
N SER A 253 -17.92 25.49 -5.39
CA SER A 253 -17.16 24.39 -4.81
C SER A 253 -18.05 23.42 -4.03
N ALA A 254 -19.05 23.92 -3.31
CA ALA A 254 -20.04 23.11 -2.62
C ALA A 254 -20.83 22.21 -3.57
N VAL A 255 -21.33 22.78 -4.67
CA VAL A 255 -22.08 22.03 -5.69
C VAL A 255 -21.21 20.95 -6.33
N ALA A 256 -19.97 21.28 -6.69
CA ALA A 256 -19.03 20.30 -7.25
C ALA A 256 -18.70 19.18 -6.23
N SER A 257 -18.42 19.56 -4.99
CA SER A 257 -18.09 18.63 -3.91
C SER A 257 -19.24 17.71 -3.57
N SER A 258 -20.49 18.17 -3.62
CA SER A 258 -21.68 17.32 -3.45
C SER A 258 -21.76 16.21 -4.51
N GLN A 259 -21.34 16.46 -5.75
CA GLN A 259 -21.31 15.42 -6.78
C GLN A 259 -20.21 14.38 -6.52
N VAL A 260 -19.06 14.81 -6.01
CA VAL A 260 -17.96 13.91 -5.62
C VAL A 260 -18.37 13.10 -4.38
N ALA A 261 -18.93 13.75 -3.36
CA ALA A 261 -19.44 13.11 -2.13
C ALA A 261 -20.41 11.98 -2.45
N LYS A 262 -21.41 12.21 -3.32
CA LYS A 262 -22.37 11.16 -3.72
C LYS A 262 -21.70 9.89 -4.26
N ARG A 263 -20.62 10.04 -5.03
CA ARG A 263 -19.87 8.89 -5.56
C ARG A 263 -19.05 8.20 -4.47
N LEU A 264 -18.37 9.00 -3.63
CA LEU A 264 -17.57 8.46 -2.52
C LEU A 264 -18.44 7.72 -1.51
N SER A 265 -19.58 8.26 -1.11
CA SER A 265 -20.51 7.64 -0.15
C SER A 265 -21.18 6.37 -0.68
N GLN A 266 -21.18 6.12 -1.99
CA GLN A 266 -21.59 4.83 -2.56
C GLN A 266 -20.51 3.75 -2.42
N ALA A 267 -19.25 4.16 -2.28
CA ALA A 267 -18.10 3.27 -2.20
C ALA A 267 -17.58 3.09 -0.77
N HIS A 268 -17.71 4.10 0.08
CA HIS A 268 -17.14 4.13 1.42
C HIS A 268 -18.12 4.72 2.45
N PRO A 269 -18.34 4.07 3.62
CA PRO A 269 -19.31 4.54 4.60
C PRO A 269 -18.82 5.72 5.45
N ASP A 270 -17.52 5.84 5.69
CA ASP A 270 -16.92 6.93 6.48
C ASP A 270 -16.21 7.95 5.56
N VAL A 271 -17.00 8.83 4.95
CA VAL A 271 -16.49 9.97 4.17
C VAL A 271 -16.73 11.24 4.97
N ARG A 272 -15.68 11.99 5.27
CA ARG A 272 -15.75 13.20 6.09
C ARG A 272 -15.24 14.43 5.34
N LEU A 273 -15.87 15.58 5.57
CA LEU A 273 -15.56 16.81 4.85
C LEU A 273 -14.49 17.63 5.59
N VAL A 274 -13.44 18.04 4.88
CA VAL A 274 -12.52 19.09 5.32
C VAL A 274 -12.81 20.36 4.54
N VAL A 275 -13.11 21.44 5.27
CA VAL A 275 -13.47 22.72 4.68
C VAL A 275 -12.26 23.66 4.63
N ARG A 276 -11.87 24.10 3.44
CA ARG A 276 -10.90 25.20 3.29
C ARG A 276 -11.62 26.54 3.37
N GLU A 277 -11.43 27.26 4.46
CA GLU A 277 -12.00 28.59 4.70
C GLU A 277 -11.46 29.59 3.69
N THR A 278 -12.32 30.47 3.16
CA THR A 278 -11.94 31.42 2.09
C THR A 278 -12.00 32.90 2.50
N GLY A 279 -12.00 33.16 3.81
CA GLY A 279 -12.04 34.51 4.39
C GLY A 279 -13.44 35.13 4.37
N ALA A 280 -13.50 36.47 4.39
CA ALA A 280 -14.76 37.20 4.42
C ALA A 280 -15.61 36.91 3.16
N GLY A 281 -16.79 36.34 3.36
CA GLY A 281 -17.70 35.91 2.28
C GLY A 281 -17.66 34.42 1.96
N GLY A 282 -16.86 33.63 2.69
CA GLY A 282 -16.93 32.16 2.65
C GLY A 282 -18.22 31.63 3.28
N LEU A 283 -18.62 30.43 2.87
CA LEU A 283 -19.68 29.67 3.53
C LEU A 283 -19.21 29.21 4.91
N ASP A 284 -20.15 29.13 5.85
CA ASP A 284 -19.90 28.46 7.13
C ASP A 284 -19.60 26.96 6.91
N ALA A 285 -18.66 26.42 7.69
CA ALA A 285 -18.16 25.05 7.48
C ALA A 285 -19.21 23.99 7.83
N ASP A 286 -19.96 24.19 8.91
CA ASP A 286 -21.02 23.26 9.34
C ASP A 286 -22.18 23.31 8.33
N LEU A 287 -22.61 24.51 7.91
CA LEU A 287 -23.64 24.65 6.88
C LEU A 287 -23.23 24.00 5.54
N LEU A 288 -21.95 24.07 5.18
CA LEU A 288 -21.43 23.42 3.99
C LEU A 288 -21.45 21.90 4.12
N ALA A 289 -21.04 21.37 5.27
CA ALA A 289 -21.07 19.93 5.58
C ALA A 289 -22.49 19.38 5.50
N ASP A 290 -23.45 20.05 6.15
CA ASP A 290 -24.87 19.71 6.11
C ASP A 290 -25.42 19.73 4.68
N SER A 291 -25.06 20.75 3.90
CA SER A 291 -25.51 20.88 2.50
C SER A 291 -24.95 19.79 1.58
N ILE A 292 -23.73 19.32 1.84
CA ILE A 292 -23.09 18.23 1.09
C ILE A 292 -23.62 16.87 1.57
N GLY A 293 -24.04 16.78 2.84
CA GLY A 293 -24.53 15.56 3.47
C GLY A 293 -23.41 14.69 4.05
N LEU A 294 -22.31 15.30 4.51
CA LEU A 294 -21.19 14.61 5.16
C LEU A 294 -20.92 15.17 6.55
N SER A 295 -20.32 14.38 7.43
CA SER A 295 -19.84 14.89 8.71
C SER A 295 -18.62 15.80 8.51
N LEU A 296 -18.53 16.87 9.29
CA LEU A 296 -17.39 17.79 9.25
C LEU A 296 -16.20 17.14 9.96
N ALA A 297 -15.15 16.81 9.20
CA ALA A 297 -13.86 16.41 9.76
C ALA A 297 -13.14 17.60 10.38
N GLY A 298 -13.30 18.82 9.85
CA GLY A 298 -12.73 20.06 10.39
C GLY A 298 -12.50 21.12 9.31
N SER A 299 -11.86 22.24 9.68
CA SER A 299 -11.54 23.32 8.73
C SER A 299 -10.05 23.67 8.71
N ILE A 300 -9.58 24.14 7.55
CA ILE A 300 -8.24 24.71 7.36
C ILE A 300 -8.38 26.14 6.83
N ARG A 301 -7.44 27.01 7.23
CA ARG A 301 -7.37 28.38 6.70
C ARG A 301 -6.56 28.43 5.42
N ASP A 302 -6.98 29.31 4.53
CA ASP A 302 -6.20 29.64 3.34
C ASP A 302 -4.88 30.30 3.74
N ASP A 303 -3.76 29.77 3.23
CA ASP A 303 -2.43 30.35 3.39
C ASP A 303 -2.00 30.99 2.07
N ARG A 304 -1.85 32.32 2.08
CA ARG A 304 -1.48 33.09 0.89
C ARG A 304 -0.04 32.85 0.45
N GLY A 305 0.83 32.40 1.35
CA GLY A 305 2.24 32.12 1.07
C GLY A 305 2.49 30.71 0.55
N LEU A 306 1.57 29.78 0.81
CA LEU A 306 1.74 28.35 0.49
C LEU A 306 2.05 28.09 -0.99
N SER A 307 1.26 28.64 -1.91
CA SER A 307 1.49 28.42 -3.35
C SER A 307 2.88 28.90 -3.76
N ALA A 308 3.27 30.08 -3.28
CA ALA A 308 4.57 30.66 -3.61
C ALA A 308 5.74 29.88 -2.98
N ALA A 309 5.54 29.27 -1.80
CA ALA A 309 6.54 28.41 -1.16
C ALA A 309 6.74 27.11 -1.95
N VAL A 310 5.63 26.46 -2.36
CA VAL A 310 5.67 25.27 -3.22
C VAL A 310 6.35 25.59 -4.56
N ASP A 311 6.00 26.70 -5.20
CA ASP A 311 6.62 27.12 -6.48
C ASP A 311 8.14 27.39 -6.36
N ARG A 312 8.63 27.69 -5.15
CA ARG A 312 10.06 27.86 -4.85
C ARG A 312 10.76 26.57 -4.39
N GLY A 313 10.03 25.45 -4.30
CA GLY A 313 10.56 24.18 -3.79
C GLY A 313 10.79 24.16 -2.28
N GLU A 314 10.15 25.07 -1.53
CA GLU A 314 10.29 25.15 -0.07
C GLU A 314 9.36 24.17 0.69
N GLY A 315 8.48 23.49 -0.05
CA GLY A 315 7.48 22.58 0.49
C GLY A 315 6.33 23.27 1.23
N ILE A 316 5.61 22.50 2.07
CA ILE A 316 4.47 23.01 2.85
C ILE A 316 4.97 23.71 4.14
N PRO A 317 4.63 24.98 4.39
CA PRO A 317 4.91 25.66 5.65
C PRO A 317 4.12 25.04 6.82
N GLY A 318 4.76 24.88 7.98
CA GLY A 318 4.16 24.32 9.19
C GLY A 318 3.18 25.26 9.91
N GLY A 319 2.16 25.76 9.21
CA GLY A 319 1.18 26.69 9.76
C GLY A 319 0.34 26.09 10.90
N ALA A 320 0.19 26.82 12.01
CA ALA A 320 -0.45 26.32 13.24
C ALA A 320 -1.90 25.81 13.08
N HIS A 321 -2.68 26.32 12.12
CA HIS A 321 -4.06 25.87 11.89
C HIS A 321 -4.13 24.53 11.14
N LEU A 322 -3.31 24.36 10.11
CA LEU A 322 -3.20 23.09 9.40
C LEU A 322 -2.64 22.01 10.34
N GLY A 323 -1.62 22.36 11.12
CA GLY A 323 -1.05 21.48 12.14
C GLY A 323 -2.10 20.96 13.14
N ARG A 324 -2.93 21.84 13.73
CA ARG A 324 -3.97 21.41 14.68
C ARG A 324 -5.02 20.47 14.10
N LEU A 325 -5.45 20.68 12.86
CA LEU A 325 -6.37 19.75 12.20
C LEU A 325 -5.70 18.39 12.02
N VAL A 326 -4.48 18.40 11.48
CA VAL A 326 -3.69 17.20 11.22
C VAL A 326 -3.45 16.43 12.51
N ASP A 327 -2.98 17.08 13.58
CA ASP A 327 -2.73 16.44 14.88
C ASP A 327 -3.98 15.75 15.44
N ARG A 328 -5.15 16.39 15.33
CA ARG A 328 -6.41 15.78 15.78
C ARG A 328 -6.79 14.57 14.93
N LEU A 329 -6.72 14.68 13.60
CA LEU A 329 -7.07 13.57 12.71
C LEU A 329 -6.13 12.37 12.93
N LEU A 330 -4.83 12.62 13.11
CA LEU A 330 -3.87 11.56 13.40
C LEU A 330 -4.14 10.89 14.75
N GLY A 331 -4.50 11.66 15.78
CA GLY A 331 -4.88 11.10 17.09
C GLY A 331 -6.18 10.27 17.08
N GLU A 332 -6.97 10.30 16.00
CA GLU A 332 -8.12 9.41 15.79
C GLU A 332 -7.73 8.09 15.11
N TRP A 333 -6.56 8.02 14.46
CA TRP A 333 -6.18 6.95 13.54
C TRP A 333 -4.99 6.12 13.99
N VAL A 334 -4.07 6.75 14.72
CA VAL A 334 -2.81 6.15 15.15
C VAL A 334 -2.69 6.44 16.65
N GLU A 335 -3.18 5.49 17.46
CA GLU A 335 -2.99 5.43 18.92
C GLU A 335 -1.81 4.51 19.28
#